data_AF-A0A7Z9ZJ54-F1
#
_entry.id   AF-A0A7Z9ZJ54-F1
#
_cell.length_a   1.000
_cell.length_b   1.000
_cell.length_c   1.000
_cell.angle_alpha   90.00
_cell.angle_beta   90.00
_cell.angle_gamma   90.00
#
_symmetry.space_group_name_H-M   'P 1'
#
loop_
_entity.id
_entity.type
_entity.pdbx_description
1 polymer ?
#
loop_
_entity_poly.entity_id
_entity_poly.type
_entity_poly.pdbx_seq_one_letter_code
_entity_poly.pdbx_strand_id
1 'polypeptide(L)'
;MLRLLKYLKPFLPLVLGAIVLLFVQANANLALPDYMSQIVNVGIQQGGVEEAVPEALRQATMDRLRLFLTDEAFDEVLSQYALVDRSSPDYDTYVEKYPILAEEPIYVRATSDPETIERLSPVMGRAMLIVFAIEQIQANPDRASMLMPGGEGIDLSRLPPGTDLFALLRNLPAEQRAAIGEAVDLRFEPLGGEKAMIQAAARAVRAEYEALGMDVARIQTTYILRVGGEMFLVSLVAAVATIAVGVLAARTAAGLARDLRRLFFERVMRFSRAELDRFSTASLITRSTNDITQIQTATMFLLRMVVYAPLIAVGALIRALSKSPSMWWIIGLAVGILIGLVSIAFRIAEPKFRMIQSLIDRLNRIARENLTGMMVVRAFNREQYEEERFDRANRDLTQTTLFVGRLFVVMMPAMMLLMNGASILIIWVGAHQVAQAAMRIGDMMAFLQYTMQIVFAFMMLSMLSIMIPRANVAAQRVVEVLETEVTIRDPEEPVEFPEPFEPTIEFRGVCFRYPDAEEYVLKNITFTIGAGETVGIIGTTGSGKSTLINLIPRFYD
;
A
#
# COMPACT_ATOMS: atom_id res chain seq x y z
N MET A 1 16.26 17.13 3.36
CA MET A 1 15.72 16.73 2.04
C MET A 1 15.12 17.88 1.24
N LEU A 2 14.27 18.74 1.81
CA LEU A 2 13.59 19.82 1.06
C LEU A 2 14.52 20.71 0.22
N ARG A 3 15.68 21.12 0.76
CA ARG A 3 16.67 21.94 0.03
C ARG A 3 17.29 21.25 -1.19
N LEU A 4 17.25 19.92 -1.26
CA LEU A 4 17.75 19.15 -2.39
C LEU A 4 16.72 18.95 -3.50
N LEU A 5 15.44 19.31 -3.28
CA LEU A 5 14.38 19.17 -4.29
C LEU A 5 14.68 19.96 -5.57
N LYS A 6 15.45 21.06 -5.48
CA LYS A 6 15.88 21.83 -6.65
C LYS A 6 16.71 20.99 -7.64
N TYR A 7 17.47 20.01 -7.14
CA TYR A 7 18.25 19.08 -7.96
C TYR A 7 17.42 17.94 -8.54
N LEU A 8 16.16 17.78 -8.12
CA LEU A 8 15.22 16.80 -8.67
C LEU A 8 14.50 17.32 -9.92
N LYS A 9 14.57 18.64 -10.21
CA LYS A 9 13.90 19.28 -11.35
C LYS A 9 14.12 18.57 -12.69
N PRO A 10 15.34 18.12 -13.07
CA PRO A 10 15.55 17.43 -14.35
C PRO A 10 14.80 16.10 -14.46
N PHE A 11 14.44 15.50 -13.32
CA PHE A 11 13.78 14.19 -13.23
C PHE A 11 12.29 14.29 -12.98
N LEU A 12 11.71 15.50 -12.94
CA LEU A 12 10.29 15.71 -12.66
C LEU A 12 9.36 14.86 -13.55
N PRO A 13 9.60 14.67 -14.87
CA PRO A 13 8.77 13.80 -15.70
C PRO A 13 8.78 12.34 -15.23
N LEU A 14 9.94 11.83 -14.79
CA LEU A 14 10.07 10.45 -14.29
C LEU A 14 9.36 10.29 -12.95
N VAL A 15 9.45 11.30 -12.08
CA VAL A 15 8.77 11.34 -10.78
C VAL A 15 7.25 11.34 -10.97
N LEU A 16 6.73 12.21 -11.84
CA LEU A 16 5.30 12.27 -12.14
C LEU A 16 4.81 10.97 -12.77
N GLY A 17 5.55 10.42 -13.73
CA GLY A 17 5.24 9.12 -14.33
C GLY A 17 5.20 8.00 -13.29
N ALA A 18 6.13 7.97 -12.34
CA ALA A 18 6.13 7.00 -11.25
C ALA A 18 4.92 7.16 -10.33
N ILE A 19 4.52 8.38 -9.97
CA ILE A 19 3.35 8.64 -9.12
C ILE A 19 2.05 8.19 -9.81
N VAL A 20 1.89 8.48 -11.11
CA VAL A 20 0.72 8.03 -11.88
C VAL A 20 0.66 6.51 -11.93
N LEU A 21 1.79 5.84 -12.22
CA LEU A 21 1.84 4.38 -12.25
C LEU A 21 1.62 3.74 -10.86
N LEU A 22 2.05 4.40 -9.78
CA LEU A 22 1.72 3.96 -8.42
C LEU A 22 0.23 4.04 -8.13
N PHE A 23 -0.47 5.06 -8.63
CA PHE A 23 -1.92 5.15 -8.52
C PHE A 23 -2.61 4.02 -9.29
N VAL A 24 -2.15 3.73 -10.52
CA VAL A 24 -2.63 2.59 -11.32
C VAL A 24 -2.38 1.27 -10.58
N GLN A 25 -1.17 1.05 -10.08
CA GLN A 25 -0.79 -0.12 -9.30
C GLN A 25 -1.65 -0.28 -8.05
N ALA A 26 -1.86 0.81 -7.31
CA ALA A 26 -2.66 0.80 -6.09
C ALA A 26 -4.12 0.44 -6.38
N ASN A 27 -4.75 1.06 -7.38
CA ASN A 27 -6.11 0.75 -7.77
C ASN A 27 -6.27 -0.69 -8.28
N ALA A 28 -5.31 -1.18 -9.08
CA ALA A 28 -5.32 -2.55 -9.56
C ALA A 28 -5.24 -3.56 -8.40
N ASN A 29 -4.34 -3.34 -7.44
CA ASN A 29 -4.23 -4.19 -6.24
C ASN A 29 -5.45 -4.09 -5.31
N LEU A 30 -6.09 -2.93 -5.25
CA LEU A 30 -7.33 -2.70 -4.50
C LEU A 30 -8.56 -3.30 -5.19
N ALA A 31 -8.52 -3.60 -6.48
CA ALA A 31 -9.62 -4.25 -7.19
C ALA A 31 -9.64 -5.77 -6.99
N LEU A 32 -8.48 -6.40 -6.72
CA LEU A 32 -8.38 -7.86 -6.60
C LEU A 32 -9.32 -8.48 -5.55
N PRO A 33 -9.47 -7.90 -4.33
CA PRO A 33 -10.39 -8.47 -3.35
C PRO A 33 -11.87 -8.36 -3.79
N ASP A 34 -12.23 -7.35 -4.59
CA ASP A 34 -13.57 -7.23 -5.13
C ASP A 34 -13.87 -8.32 -6.17
N TYR A 35 -12.93 -8.61 -7.08
CA TYR A 35 -13.06 -9.73 -8.02
C TYR A 35 -13.15 -11.08 -7.28
N MET A 36 -12.32 -11.28 -6.24
CA MET A 36 -12.42 -12.46 -5.38
C MET A 36 -13.80 -12.57 -4.72
N SER A 37 -14.34 -11.45 -4.23
CA SER A 37 -15.71 -11.40 -3.68
C SER A 37 -16.74 -11.83 -4.72
N GLN A 38 -16.67 -11.31 -5.95
CA GLN A 38 -17.59 -11.66 -7.04
C GLN A 38 -17.52 -13.14 -7.43
N ILE A 39 -16.30 -13.69 -7.58
CA ILE A 39 -16.10 -15.11 -7.88
C ILE A 39 -16.80 -15.99 -6.85
N VAL A 40 -16.69 -15.63 -5.57
CA VAL A 40 -17.29 -16.43 -4.49
C VAL A 40 -18.80 -16.20 -4.42
N ASN A 41 -19.21 -14.95 -4.41
CA ASN A 41 -20.59 -14.57 -4.15
C ASN A 41 -21.52 -14.89 -5.33
N VAL A 42 -21.10 -14.60 -6.55
CA VAL A 42 -21.89 -14.81 -7.75
C VAL A 42 -21.51 -16.15 -8.39
N GLY A 43 -20.22 -16.36 -8.63
CA GLY A 43 -19.74 -17.60 -9.25
C GLY A 43 -20.07 -18.83 -8.40
N ILE A 44 -19.56 -18.91 -7.18
CA ILE A 44 -19.69 -20.12 -6.35
C ILE A 44 -21.06 -20.21 -5.67
N GLN A 45 -21.50 -19.17 -4.95
CA GLN A 45 -22.72 -19.23 -4.15
C GLN A 45 -24.01 -19.14 -4.96
N GLN A 46 -24.04 -18.33 -6.04
CA GLN A 46 -25.21 -18.15 -6.89
C GLN A 46 -25.16 -18.98 -8.18
N GLY A 47 -24.05 -19.69 -8.45
CA GLY A 47 -23.91 -20.52 -9.65
C GLY A 47 -23.76 -19.72 -10.94
N GLY A 48 -23.20 -18.50 -10.86
CA GLY A 48 -23.03 -17.59 -12.00
C GLY A 48 -24.27 -16.78 -12.36
N VAL A 49 -25.36 -16.89 -11.60
CA VAL A 49 -26.58 -16.10 -11.81
C VAL A 49 -26.42 -14.72 -11.15
N GLU A 50 -26.37 -13.67 -11.99
CA GLU A 50 -26.12 -12.29 -11.57
C GLU A 50 -27.40 -11.56 -11.11
N GLU A 51 -28.54 -11.90 -11.71
CA GLU A 51 -29.76 -11.11 -11.65
C GLU A 51 -30.91 -11.90 -11.00
N ALA A 52 -31.80 -11.19 -10.28
CA ALA A 52 -33.03 -11.76 -9.75
C ALA A 52 -34.16 -11.84 -10.80
N VAL A 53 -33.97 -11.17 -11.95
CA VAL A 53 -34.87 -11.21 -13.10
C VAL A 53 -34.36 -12.26 -14.09
N PRO A 54 -35.03 -13.41 -14.27
CA PRO A 54 -34.54 -14.48 -15.14
C PRO A 54 -34.51 -14.08 -16.62
N GLU A 55 -33.53 -14.58 -17.38
CA GLU A 55 -33.49 -14.46 -18.83
C GLU A 55 -34.65 -15.19 -19.51
N ALA A 56 -35.10 -16.30 -18.92
CA ALA A 56 -36.26 -17.05 -19.36
C ALA A 56 -36.99 -17.68 -18.16
N LEU A 57 -38.27 -17.96 -18.36
CA LEU A 57 -39.19 -18.54 -17.39
C LEU A 57 -40.08 -19.56 -18.09
N ARG A 58 -40.39 -20.68 -17.45
CA ARG A 58 -41.46 -21.57 -17.94
C ARG A 58 -42.80 -20.86 -17.88
N GLN A 59 -43.71 -21.16 -18.81
CA GLN A 59 -45.06 -20.60 -18.77
C GLN A 59 -45.76 -20.89 -17.43
N ALA A 60 -45.61 -22.11 -16.91
CA ALA A 60 -46.13 -22.49 -15.60
C ALA A 60 -45.57 -21.61 -14.46
N THR A 61 -44.30 -21.23 -14.51
CA THR A 61 -43.67 -20.35 -13.51
C THR A 61 -44.24 -18.93 -13.62
N MET A 62 -44.38 -18.39 -14.83
CA MET A 62 -44.99 -17.06 -15.04
C MET A 62 -46.44 -17.00 -14.51
N ASP A 63 -47.23 -18.05 -14.75
CA ASP A 63 -48.60 -18.16 -14.23
C ASP A 63 -48.64 -18.22 -12.70
N ARG A 64 -47.63 -18.85 -12.07
CA ARG A 64 -47.48 -18.89 -10.60
C ARG A 64 -47.06 -17.53 -10.04
N LEU A 65 -46.18 -16.79 -10.73
CA LEU A 65 -45.76 -15.45 -10.31
C LEU A 65 -46.93 -14.48 -10.23
N ARG A 66 -47.91 -14.59 -11.14
CA ARG A 66 -49.15 -13.79 -11.13
C ARG A 66 -49.90 -13.85 -9.79
N LEU A 67 -49.77 -14.94 -9.04
CA LEU A 67 -50.47 -15.10 -7.76
C LEU A 67 -49.96 -14.16 -6.66
N PHE A 68 -48.73 -13.65 -6.79
CA PHE A 68 -48.02 -12.88 -5.78
C PHE A 68 -47.63 -11.46 -6.25
N LEU A 69 -48.07 -11.08 -7.45
CA LEU A 69 -47.87 -9.76 -8.03
C LEU A 69 -49.21 -9.03 -8.10
N THR A 70 -49.20 -7.70 -7.94
CA THR A 70 -50.36 -6.86 -8.27
C THR A 70 -50.58 -6.88 -9.78
N ASP A 71 -51.80 -6.61 -10.25
CA ASP A 71 -52.08 -6.60 -11.70
C ASP A 71 -51.16 -5.60 -12.43
N GLU A 72 -50.94 -4.41 -11.86
CA GLU A 72 -50.01 -3.40 -12.40
C GLU A 72 -48.56 -3.91 -12.49
N ALA A 73 -48.06 -4.57 -11.44
CA ALA A 73 -46.70 -5.09 -11.40
C ALA A 73 -46.52 -6.32 -12.31
N PHE A 74 -47.55 -7.16 -12.43
CA PHE A 74 -47.55 -8.29 -13.33
C PHE A 74 -47.56 -7.83 -14.79
N ASP A 75 -48.38 -6.84 -15.13
CA ASP A 75 -48.41 -6.26 -16.48
C ASP A 75 -47.07 -5.58 -16.82
N GLU A 76 -46.45 -4.89 -15.85
CA GLU A 76 -45.11 -4.31 -16.04
C GLU A 76 -44.06 -5.41 -16.29
N VAL A 77 -44.05 -6.47 -15.50
CA VAL A 77 -43.16 -7.62 -15.70
C VAL A 77 -43.42 -8.26 -17.06
N LEU A 78 -44.66 -8.63 -17.36
CA LEU A 78 -45.04 -9.32 -18.58
C LEU A 78 -44.72 -8.49 -19.82
N SER A 79 -44.81 -7.16 -19.76
CA SER A 79 -44.40 -6.27 -20.86
C SER A 79 -42.93 -6.42 -21.28
N GLN A 80 -42.09 -6.94 -20.39
CA GLN A 80 -40.66 -7.18 -20.62
C GLN A 80 -40.35 -8.62 -21.07
N TYR A 81 -41.36 -9.49 -21.22
CA TYR A 81 -41.19 -10.87 -21.67
C TYR A 81 -42.01 -11.17 -22.92
N ALA A 82 -41.41 -11.93 -23.84
CA ALA A 82 -42.09 -12.46 -25.01
C ALA A 82 -42.39 -13.94 -24.80
N LEU A 83 -43.63 -14.36 -25.08
CA LEU A 83 -44.00 -15.78 -25.12
C LEU A 83 -43.38 -16.42 -26.37
N VAL A 84 -42.61 -17.48 -26.16
CA VAL A 84 -41.99 -18.30 -27.20
C VAL A 84 -42.61 -19.68 -27.17
N ASP A 85 -43.12 -20.10 -28.32
CA ASP A 85 -43.74 -21.41 -28.56
C ASP A 85 -43.29 -22.00 -29.91
N ARG A 86 -43.83 -23.17 -30.27
CA ARG A 86 -43.50 -23.86 -31.54
C ARG A 86 -43.84 -23.07 -32.81
N SER A 87 -44.64 -22.02 -32.71
CA SER A 87 -45.00 -21.15 -33.83
C SER A 87 -44.13 -19.91 -33.94
N SER A 88 -43.26 -19.68 -32.95
CA SER A 88 -42.37 -18.53 -32.90
C SER A 88 -41.25 -18.63 -33.94
N PRO A 89 -40.92 -17.52 -34.63
CA PRO A 89 -39.95 -17.55 -35.74
C PRO A 89 -38.55 -18.01 -35.32
N ASP A 90 -38.17 -17.80 -34.05
CA ASP A 90 -36.86 -18.14 -33.50
C ASP A 90 -36.85 -19.45 -32.69
N TYR A 91 -37.89 -20.29 -32.82
CA TYR A 91 -38.07 -21.52 -32.03
C TYR A 91 -36.83 -22.43 -32.06
N ASP A 92 -36.25 -22.68 -33.24
CA ASP A 92 -35.10 -23.57 -33.40
C ASP A 92 -33.86 -23.06 -32.63
N THR A 93 -33.70 -21.75 -32.49
CA THR A 93 -32.60 -21.16 -31.72
C THR A 93 -32.88 -21.24 -30.22
N TYR A 94 -34.12 -21.01 -29.81
CA TYR A 94 -34.50 -21.03 -28.40
C TYR A 94 -34.56 -22.43 -27.81
N VAL A 95 -34.94 -23.46 -28.57
CA VAL A 95 -35.03 -24.84 -28.07
C VAL A 95 -33.63 -25.43 -27.80
N GLU A 96 -32.60 -24.98 -28.51
CA GLU A 96 -31.20 -25.33 -28.20
C GLU A 96 -30.73 -24.71 -26.88
N LYS A 97 -31.16 -23.47 -26.59
CA LYS A 97 -30.80 -22.75 -25.35
C LYS A 97 -31.65 -23.18 -24.15
N TYR A 98 -32.92 -23.52 -24.38
CA TYR A 98 -33.93 -23.88 -23.39
C TYR A 98 -34.63 -25.19 -23.81
N PRO A 99 -34.05 -26.36 -23.51
CA PRO A 99 -34.59 -27.66 -23.95
C PRO A 99 -36.05 -27.92 -23.56
N ILE A 100 -36.54 -27.36 -22.44
CA ILE A 100 -37.93 -27.54 -22.00
C ILE A 100 -38.95 -26.95 -22.99
N LEU A 101 -38.53 -26.04 -23.89
CA LEU A 101 -39.38 -25.43 -24.92
C LEU A 101 -40.00 -26.49 -25.87
N ALA A 102 -39.39 -27.66 -25.97
CA ALA A 102 -39.95 -28.79 -26.70
C ALA A 102 -41.24 -29.34 -26.04
N GLU A 103 -41.39 -29.19 -24.73
CA GLU A 103 -42.49 -29.74 -23.92
C GLU A 103 -43.55 -28.69 -23.57
N GLU A 104 -43.15 -27.47 -23.20
CA GLU A 104 -44.05 -26.36 -22.87
C GLU A 104 -43.55 -25.01 -23.40
N PRO A 105 -44.43 -24.01 -23.65
CA PRO A 105 -44.01 -22.66 -23.98
C PRO A 105 -43.23 -21.99 -22.85
N ILE A 106 -42.35 -21.05 -23.21
CA ILE A 106 -41.54 -20.30 -22.25
C ILE A 106 -41.69 -18.80 -22.50
N TYR A 107 -41.45 -18.00 -21.47
CA TYR A 107 -41.29 -16.56 -21.58
C TYR A 107 -39.81 -16.22 -21.62
N VAL A 108 -39.35 -15.50 -22.64
CA VAL A 108 -37.97 -15.01 -22.75
C VAL A 108 -37.95 -13.50 -22.56
N ARG A 109 -37.02 -13.00 -21.76
CA ARG A 109 -36.89 -11.57 -21.48
C ARG A 109 -36.48 -10.82 -22.75
N ALA A 110 -37.28 -9.83 -23.14
CA ALA A 110 -37.07 -9.03 -24.34
C ALA A 110 -36.11 -7.85 -24.12
N THR A 111 -35.99 -7.36 -22.88
CA THR A 111 -35.10 -6.24 -22.53
C THR A 111 -33.73 -6.73 -22.04
N SER A 112 -32.69 -6.00 -22.44
CA SER A 112 -31.33 -6.10 -21.90
C SER A 112 -30.90 -4.82 -21.19
N ASP A 113 -31.84 -3.90 -20.94
CA ASP A 113 -31.57 -2.62 -20.30
C ASP A 113 -31.35 -2.78 -18.79
N PRO A 114 -30.17 -2.41 -18.25
CA PRO A 114 -29.85 -2.58 -16.83
C PRO A 114 -30.77 -1.80 -15.89
N GLU A 115 -31.21 -0.59 -16.26
CA GLU A 115 -32.08 0.23 -15.41
C GLU A 115 -33.45 -0.43 -15.23
N THR A 116 -34.00 -1.00 -16.31
CA THR A 116 -35.25 -1.76 -16.26
C THR A 116 -35.13 -3.02 -15.43
N ILE A 117 -34.02 -3.76 -15.57
CA ILE A 117 -33.74 -4.98 -14.78
C ILE A 117 -33.61 -4.65 -13.29
N GLU A 118 -32.90 -3.57 -12.94
CA GLU A 118 -32.75 -3.10 -11.57
C GLU A 118 -34.10 -2.71 -10.96
N ARG A 119 -34.94 -2.00 -11.72
CA ARG A 119 -36.31 -1.62 -11.29
C ARG A 119 -37.21 -2.83 -11.02
N LEU A 120 -37.10 -3.88 -11.84
CA LEU A 120 -37.92 -5.09 -11.70
C LEU A 120 -37.38 -6.11 -10.68
N SER A 121 -36.09 -6.04 -10.36
CA SER A 121 -35.41 -6.98 -9.46
C SER A 121 -36.09 -7.18 -8.08
N PRO A 122 -36.62 -6.15 -7.40
CA PRO A 122 -37.25 -6.32 -6.09
C PRO A 122 -38.55 -7.12 -6.20
N VAL A 123 -39.38 -6.72 -7.15
CA VAL A 123 -40.71 -7.27 -7.41
C VAL A 123 -40.59 -8.72 -7.90
N MET A 124 -39.75 -8.95 -8.89
CA MET A 124 -39.48 -10.27 -9.45
C MET A 124 -38.76 -11.16 -8.44
N GLY A 125 -37.77 -10.63 -7.71
CA GLY A 125 -37.02 -11.37 -6.70
C GLY A 125 -37.92 -11.91 -5.59
N ARG A 126 -38.85 -11.09 -5.11
CA ARG A 126 -39.85 -11.50 -4.11
C ARG A 126 -40.75 -12.61 -4.64
N ALA A 127 -41.33 -12.42 -5.82
CA ALA A 127 -42.25 -13.39 -6.40
C ALA A 127 -41.55 -14.73 -6.72
N MET A 128 -40.35 -14.68 -7.30
CA MET A 128 -39.52 -15.87 -7.56
C MET A 128 -39.18 -16.63 -6.28
N LEU A 129 -38.84 -15.93 -5.19
CA LEU A 129 -38.58 -16.57 -3.91
C LEU A 129 -39.80 -17.27 -3.33
N ILE A 130 -40.98 -16.65 -3.40
CA ILE A 130 -42.22 -17.24 -2.90
C ILE A 130 -42.57 -18.48 -3.70
N VAL A 131 -42.55 -18.39 -5.04
CA VAL A 131 -42.82 -19.53 -5.93
C VAL A 131 -41.83 -20.66 -5.65
N PHE A 132 -40.53 -20.35 -5.61
CA PHE A 132 -39.49 -21.34 -5.30
C PHE A 132 -39.68 -21.98 -3.92
N ALA A 133 -40.00 -21.19 -2.88
CA ALA A 133 -40.25 -21.72 -1.55
C ALA A 133 -41.42 -22.70 -1.55
N ILE A 134 -42.53 -22.37 -2.22
CA ILE A 134 -43.70 -23.25 -2.33
C ILE A 134 -43.36 -24.54 -3.09
N GLU A 135 -42.65 -24.45 -4.21
CA GLU A 135 -42.20 -25.62 -4.97
C GLU A 135 -41.30 -26.54 -4.13
N GLN A 136 -40.40 -25.97 -3.34
CA GLN A 136 -39.55 -26.73 -2.42
C GLN A 136 -40.35 -27.41 -1.31
N ILE A 137 -41.44 -26.79 -0.83
CA ILE A 137 -42.37 -27.39 0.15
C ILE A 137 -43.18 -28.52 -0.50
N GLN A 138 -43.65 -28.35 -1.74
CA GLN A 138 -44.35 -29.42 -2.47
C GLN A 138 -43.44 -30.63 -2.71
N ALA A 139 -42.17 -30.40 -3.04
CA ALA A 139 -41.19 -31.46 -3.25
C ALA A 139 -40.76 -32.14 -1.95
N ASN A 140 -40.69 -31.41 -0.84
CA ASN A 140 -40.36 -31.96 0.48
C ASN A 140 -41.10 -31.20 1.60
N PRO A 141 -42.24 -31.74 2.10
CA PRO A 141 -43.09 -31.10 3.11
C PRO A 141 -42.37 -30.76 4.43
N ASP A 142 -41.29 -31.47 4.77
CA ASP A 142 -40.49 -31.19 5.98
C ASP A 142 -39.82 -29.81 5.95
N ARG A 143 -39.66 -29.21 4.74
CA ARG A 143 -39.09 -27.87 4.56
C ARG A 143 -40.07 -26.73 4.86
N ALA A 144 -41.36 -27.03 5.05
CA ALA A 144 -42.41 -26.05 5.31
C ALA A 144 -42.11 -25.15 6.52
N SER A 145 -41.66 -25.76 7.62
CA SER A 145 -41.36 -25.04 8.88
C SER A 145 -40.14 -24.12 8.79
N MET A 146 -39.18 -24.40 7.89
CA MET A 146 -37.99 -23.57 7.66
C MET A 146 -38.23 -22.42 6.67
N LEU A 147 -39.16 -22.60 5.74
CA LEU A 147 -39.44 -21.65 4.67
C LEU A 147 -40.56 -20.67 5.04
N MET A 148 -41.52 -21.07 5.87
CA MET A 148 -42.66 -20.24 6.32
C MET A 148 -42.97 -20.46 7.83
N PRO A 149 -42.14 -19.96 8.76
CA PRO A 149 -42.41 -20.11 10.19
C PRO A 149 -43.41 -19.06 10.69
N GLY A 150 -44.60 -19.50 11.13
CA GLY A 150 -45.44 -18.73 12.05
C GLY A 150 -46.29 -17.57 11.48
N GLY A 151 -46.76 -17.64 10.24
CA GLY A 151 -47.86 -16.77 9.80
C GLY A 151 -49.19 -17.22 10.41
N GLU A 152 -50.05 -16.28 10.84
CA GLU A 152 -51.46 -16.57 11.15
C GLU A 152 -52.17 -17.00 9.86
N GLY A 153 -52.04 -18.28 9.50
CA GLY A 153 -52.49 -18.82 8.23
C GLY A 153 -52.13 -20.30 8.07
N ILE A 154 -52.65 -20.92 7.01
CA ILE A 154 -52.64 -22.36 6.70
C ILE A 154 -51.35 -23.06 7.15
N ASP A 155 -51.47 -24.04 8.06
CA ASP A 155 -50.37 -24.90 8.48
C ASP A 155 -49.98 -25.85 7.35
N LEU A 156 -49.10 -25.38 6.46
CA LEU A 156 -48.62 -26.08 5.27
C LEU A 156 -47.92 -27.41 5.59
N SER A 157 -47.51 -27.63 6.85
CA SER A 157 -46.85 -28.86 7.31
C SER A 157 -47.80 -30.05 7.49
N ARG A 158 -49.12 -29.80 7.49
CA ARG A 158 -50.17 -30.82 7.70
C ARG A 158 -50.90 -31.24 6.42
N LEU A 159 -50.44 -30.79 5.27
CA LEU A 159 -51.10 -31.06 3.99
C LEU A 159 -50.79 -32.49 3.48
N PRO A 160 -51.77 -33.20 2.89
CA PRO A 160 -51.54 -34.51 2.31
C PRO A 160 -50.43 -34.48 1.24
N PRO A 161 -49.55 -35.51 1.16
CA PRO A 161 -48.55 -35.60 0.11
C PRO A 161 -49.21 -35.62 -1.28
N GLY A 162 -48.71 -34.79 -2.20
CA GLY A 162 -49.26 -34.66 -3.57
C GLY A 162 -50.32 -33.54 -3.74
N THR A 163 -50.56 -32.72 -2.71
CA THR A 163 -51.49 -31.57 -2.83
C THR A 163 -50.87 -30.46 -3.70
N ASP A 164 -51.60 -29.99 -4.71
CA ASP A 164 -51.19 -28.81 -5.48
C ASP A 164 -51.43 -27.51 -4.68
N LEU A 165 -50.38 -27.02 -4.04
CA LEU A 165 -50.38 -25.80 -3.24
C LEU A 165 -50.75 -24.58 -4.08
N PHE A 166 -50.34 -24.52 -5.35
CA PHE A 166 -50.67 -23.38 -6.22
C PHE A 166 -52.15 -23.35 -6.61
N ALA A 167 -52.82 -24.51 -6.68
CA ALA A 167 -54.27 -24.57 -6.86
C ALA A 167 -55.04 -24.13 -5.60
N LEU A 168 -54.56 -24.49 -4.41
CA LEU A 168 -55.14 -24.02 -3.15
C LEU A 168 -54.97 -22.51 -2.97
N LEU A 169 -53.77 -21.99 -3.25
CA LEU A 169 -53.46 -20.57 -3.14
C LEU A 169 -54.28 -19.73 -4.12
N ARG A 170 -54.58 -20.24 -5.33
CA ARG A 170 -55.47 -19.59 -6.30
C ARG A 170 -56.87 -19.31 -5.74
N ASN A 171 -57.37 -20.16 -4.86
CA ASN A 171 -58.70 -20.04 -4.28
C ASN A 171 -58.72 -19.17 -3.00
N LEU A 172 -57.56 -18.66 -2.53
CA LEU A 172 -57.50 -17.78 -1.37
C LEU A 172 -57.87 -16.33 -1.71
N PRO A 173 -58.52 -15.61 -0.77
CA PRO A 173 -58.75 -14.17 -0.88
C PRO A 173 -57.46 -13.41 -1.16
N ALA A 174 -57.54 -12.33 -1.94
CA ALA A 174 -56.38 -11.53 -2.32
C ALA A 174 -55.60 -10.98 -1.10
N GLU A 175 -56.31 -10.62 -0.02
CA GLU A 175 -55.70 -10.16 1.24
C GLU A 175 -54.78 -11.22 1.88
N GLN A 176 -55.19 -12.49 1.89
CA GLN A 176 -54.37 -13.58 2.45
C GLN A 176 -53.17 -13.90 1.56
N ARG A 177 -53.27 -13.69 0.25
CA ARG A 177 -52.14 -13.82 -0.68
C ARG A 177 -51.14 -12.67 -0.53
N ALA A 178 -51.62 -11.45 -0.33
CA ALA A 178 -50.77 -10.29 -0.07
C ALA A 178 -49.98 -10.44 1.25
N ALA A 179 -50.61 -10.99 2.29
CA ALA A 179 -49.96 -11.27 3.58
C ALA A 179 -48.74 -12.22 3.46
N ILE A 180 -48.73 -13.14 2.48
CA ILE A 180 -47.57 -14.01 2.20
C ILE A 180 -46.38 -13.18 1.69
N GLY A 181 -46.64 -12.20 0.82
CA GLY A 181 -45.61 -11.27 0.35
C GLY A 181 -45.04 -10.41 1.48
N GLU A 182 -45.91 -9.83 2.30
CA GLU A 182 -45.50 -9.02 3.47
C GLU A 182 -44.69 -9.85 4.48
N ALA A 183 -45.05 -11.12 4.71
CA ALA A 183 -44.28 -12.00 5.59
C ALA A 183 -42.86 -12.26 5.08
N VAL A 184 -42.67 -12.36 3.76
CA VAL A 184 -41.33 -12.45 3.16
C VAL A 184 -40.57 -11.15 3.36
N ASP A 185 -41.21 -10.00 3.13
CA ASP A 185 -40.57 -8.70 3.30
C ASP A 185 -40.11 -8.48 4.77
N LEU A 186 -40.99 -8.75 5.74
CA LEU A 186 -40.68 -8.70 7.18
C LEU A 186 -39.55 -9.65 7.60
N ARG A 187 -39.43 -10.81 6.95
CA ARG A 187 -38.35 -11.77 7.22
C ARG A 187 -37.00 -11.23 6.75
N PHE A 188 -36.96 -10.57 5.60
CA PHE A 188 -35.72 -10.05 5.04
C PHE A 188 -35.36 -8.66 5.58
N GLU A 189 -36.31 -7.91 6.14
CA GLU A 189 -36.07 -6.61 6.77
C GLU A 189 -34.92 -6.61 7.79
N PRO A 190 -34.86 -7.50 8.80
CA PRO A 190 -33.73 -7.59 9.73
C PRO A 190 -32.43 -8.12 9.07
N LEU A 191 -32.52 -8.71 7.89
CA LEU A 191 -31.41 -9.30 7.13
C LEU A 191 -30.82 -8.33 6.10
N GLY A 192 -31.27 -7.06 6.05
CA GLY A 192 -30.84 -6.07 5.05
C GLY A 192 -31.87 -5.77 3.97
N GLY A 193 -33.13 -6.16 4.19
CA GLY A 193 -34.29 -5.86 3.38
C GLY A 193 -34.17 -6.40 1.96
N GLU A 194 -34.54 -5.55 1.01
CA GLU A 194 -34.63 -5.83 -0.42
C GLU A 194 -33.35 -6.46 -1.01
N LYS A 195 -32.17 -6.01 -0.61
CA LYS A 195 -30.89 -6.54 -1.14
C LYS A 195 -30.65 -7.99 -0.76
N ALA A 196 -31.01 -8.37 0.47
CA ALA A 196 -30.88 -9.76 0.93
C ALA A 196 -31.89 -10.67 0.23
N MET A 197 -33.09 -10.16 -0.02
CA MET A 197 -34.12 -10.84 -0.80
C MET A 197 -33.66 -11.08 -2.24
N ILE A 198 -33.22 -10.05 -2.97
CA ILE A 198 -32.71 -10.17 -4.35
C ILE A 198 -31.58 -11.22 -4.42
N GLN A 199 -30.68 -11.23 -3.44
CA GLN A 199 -29.60 -12.23 -3.39
C GLN A 199 -30.08 -13.66 -3.17
N ALA A 200 -31.10 -13.84 -2.33
CA ALA A 200 -31.71 -15.14 -2.11
C ALA A 200 -32.47 -15.61 -3.37
N ALA A 201 -33.08 -14.68 -4.11
CA ALA A 201 -33.80 -14.95 -5.36
C ALA A 201 -32.90 -15.54 -6.44
N ALA A 202 -31.61 -15.23 -6.49
CA ALA A 202 -30.67 -15.84 -7.43
C ALA A 202 -30.65 -17.38 -7.37
N ARG A 203 -30.92 -17.98 -6.20
CA ARG A 203 -31.08 -19.45 -6.08
C ARG A 203 -32.37 -19.95 -6.72
N ALA A 204 -33.45 -19.19 -6.61
CA ALA A 204 -34.72 -19.49 -7.27
C ALA A 204 -34.56 -19.41 -8.79
N VAL A 205 -33.90 -18.35 -9.29
CA VAL A 205 -33.59 -18.19 -10.72
C VAL A 205 -32.71 -19.34 -11.22
N ARG A 206 -31.69 -19.75 -10.46
CA ARG A 206 -30.85 -20.90 -10.81
C ARG A 206 -31.66 -22.19 -10.93
N ALA A 207 -32.56 -22.45 -9.99
CA ALA A 207 -33.43 -23.63 -10.05
C ALA A 207 -34.37 -23.59 -11.27
N GLU A 208 -34.85 -22.40 -11.63
CA GLU A 208 -35.62 -22.21 -12.87
C GLU A 208 -34.78 -22.48 -14.12
N TYR A 209 -33.52 -22.03 -14.17
CA TYR A 209 -32.61 -22.34 -15.28
C TYR A 209 -32.34 -23.84 -15.41
N GLU A 210 -32.19 -24.54 -14.29
CA GLU A 210 -32.06 -26.00 -14.26
C GLU A 210 -33.34 -26.67 -14.79
N ALA A 211 -34.52 -26.17 -14.40
CA ALA A 211 -35.80 -26.67 -14.89
C ALA A 211 -36.07 -26.34 -16.37
N LEU A 212 -35.51 -25.24 -16.89
CA LEU A 212 -35.52 -24.91 -18.32
C LEU A 212 -34.60 -25.83 -19.15
N GLY A 213 -33.80 -26.68 -18.50
CA GLY A 213 -32.82 -27.56 -19.14
C GLY A 213 -31.49 -26.89 -19.47
N MET A 214 -31.21 -25.70 -18.91
CA MET A 214 -29.96 -24.99 -19.16
C MET A 214 -28.79 -25.66 -18.41
N ASP A 215 -27.60 -25.61 -19.00
CA ASP A 215 -26.37 -26.06 -18.33
C ASP A 215 -25.89 -25.01 -17.31
N VAL A 216 -26.44 -25.10 -16.10
CA VAL A 216 -26.09 -24.22 -14.97
C VAL A 216 -24.61 -24.34 -14.56
N ALA A 217 -23.96 -25.49 -14.80
CA ALA A 217 -22.55 -25.67 -14.51
C ALA A 217 -21.68 -24.89 -15.51
N ARG A 218 -22.09 -24.84 -16.78
CA ARG A 218 -21.45 -24.01 -17.80
C ARG A 218 -21.64 -22.51 -17.53
N ILE A 219 -22.81 -22.08 -17.08
CA ILE A 219 -23.06 -20.67 -16.68
C ILE A 219 -22.09 -20.29 -15.55
N GLN A 220 -22.05 -21.09 -14.49
CA GLN A 220 -21.12 -20.91 -13.36
C GLN A 220 -19.66 -20.84 -13.82
N THR A 221 -19.21 -21.82 -14.61
CA THR A 221 -17.81 -21.90 -15.06
C THR A 221 -17.44 -20.72 -15.94
N THR A 222 -18.33 -20.31 -16.85
CA THR A 222 -18.10 -19.18 -17.75
C THR A 222 -17.97 -17.88 -16.97
N TYR A 223 -18.83 -17.66 -15.96
CA TYR A 223 -18.75 -16.50 -15.09
C TYR A 223 -17.42 -16.46 -14.31
N ILE A 224 -17.05 -17.57 -13.66
CA ILE A 224 -15.80 -17.67 -12.89
C ILE A 224 -14.58 -17.44 -13.78
N LEU A 225 -14.55 -18.00 -14.99
CA LEU A 225 -13.45 -17.82 -15.94
C LEU A 225 -13.37 -16.38 -16.47
N ARG A 226 -14.52 -15.73 -16.72
CA ARG A 226 -14.57 -14.33 -17.14
C ARG A 226 -14.00 -13.42 -16.06
N VAL A 227 -14.57 -13.48 -14.85
CA VAL A 227 -14.14 -12.63 -13.71
C VAL A 227 -12.71 -12.97 -13.29
N GLY A 228 -12.34 -14.25 -13.30
CA GLY A 228 -10.97 -14.70 -13.06
C GLY A 228 -9.97 -14.19 -14.12
N GLY A 229 -10.38 -14.16 -15.39
CA GLY A 229 -9.61 -13.58 -16.49
C GLY A 229 -9.42 -12.07 -16.33
N GLU A 230 -10.48 -11.34 -15.96
CA GLU A 230 -10.41 -9.91 -15.61
C GLU A 230 -9.45 -9.67 -14.43
N MET A 231 -9.56 -10.45 -13.36
CA MET A 231 -8.66 -10.39 -12.21
C MET A 231 -7.20 -10.64 -12.61
N PHE A 232 -6.96 -11.60 -13.50
CA PHE A 232 -5.62 -11.90 -14.02
C PHE A 232 -5.05 -10.75 -14.85
N LEU A 233 -5.85 -10.15 -15.74
CA LEU A 233 -5.45 -9.00 -16.55
C LEU A 233 -5.12 -7.79 -15.67
N VAL A 234 -5.95 -7.50 -14.66
CA VAL A 234 -5.71 -6.41 -13.70
C VAL A 234 -4.43 -6.67 -12.88
N SER A 235 -4.18 -7.92 -12.49
CA SER A 235 -2.94 -8.31 -11.82
C SER A 235 -1.70 -8.13 -12.71
N LEU A 236 -1.81 -8.41 -14.01
CA LEU A 236 -0.75 -8.19 -14.98
C LEU A 236 -0.45 -6.69 -15.16
N VAL A 237 -1.49 -5.84 -15.23
CA VAL A 237 -1.34 -4.38 -15.25
C VAL A 237 -0.64 -3.89 -13.98
N ALA A 238 -1.03 -4.41 -12.80
CA ALA A 238 -0.35 -4.08 -11.54
C ALA A 238 1.13 -4.48 -11.56
N ALA A 239 1.46 -5.66 -12.09
CA ALA A 239 2.84 -6.14 -12.20
C ALA A 239 3.68 -5.26 -13.13
N VAL A 240 3.16 -4.93 -14.32
CA VAL A 240 3.83 -4.02 -15.27
C VAL A 240 4.04 -2.63 -14.66
N ALA A 241 3.01 -2.08 -14.00
CA ALA A 241 3.12 -0.80 -13.31
C ALA A 241 4.18 -0.85 -12.19
N THR A 242 4.22 -1.93 -11.40
CA THR A 242 5.21 -2.12 -10.32
C THR A 242 6.64 -2.13 -10.86
N ILE A 243 6.88 -2.84 -11.97
CA ILE A 243 8.19 -2.91 -12.63
C ILE A 243 8.58 -1.54 -13.20
N ALA A 244 7.65 -0.88 -13.90
CA ALA A 244 7.87 0.43 -14.49
C ALA A 244 8.20 1.50 -13.42
N VAL A 245 7.45 1.53 -12.31
CA VAL A 245 7.75 2.37 -11.14
C VAL A 245 9.15 2.08 -10.61
N GLY A 246 9.53 0.79 -10.51
CA GLY A 246 10.86 0.37 -10.10
C GLY A 246 11.97 0.96 -10.96
N VAL A 247 11.81 0.90 -12.29
CA VAL A 247 12.76 1.46 -13.27
C VAL A 247 12.83 2.99 -13.18
N LEU A 248 11.68 3.68 -13.14
CA LEU A 248 11.61 5.14 -13.06
C LEU A 248 12.23 5.67 -11.75
N ALA A 249 11.90 5.03 -10.62
CA ALA A 249 12.46 5.38 -9.32
C ALA A 249 13.97 5.15 -9.27
N ALA A 250 14.45 4.02 -9.81
CA ALA A 250 15.89 3.72 -9.86
C ALA A 250 16.65 4.72 -10.73
N ARG A 251 16.14 5.04 -11.92
CA ARG A 251 16.75 6.06 -12.80
C ARG A 251 16.78 7.44 -12.16
N THR A 252 15.68 7.84 -11.51
CA THR A 252 15.59 9.13 -10.80
C THR A 252 16.57 9.21 -9.64
N ALA A 253 16.60 8.19 -8.78
CA ALA A 253 17.47 8.16 -7.61
C ALA A 253 18.95 8.11 -8.02
N ALA A 254 19.33 7.26 -8.98
CA ALA A 254 20.70 7.16 -9.46
C ALA A 254 21.14 8.43 -10.21
N GLY A 255 20.26 9.02 -11.01
CA GLY A 255 20.50 10.29 -11.71
C GLY A 255 20.73 11.45 -10.72
N LEU A 256 19.86 11.59 -9.72
CA LEU A 256 20.04 12.57 -8.65
C LEU A 256 21.38 12.35 -7.93
N ALA A 257 21.72 11.11 -7.57
CA ALA A 257 22.97 10.81 -6.87
C ALA A 257 24.20 11.11 -7.73
N ARG A 258 24.16 10.83 -9.03
CA ARG A 258 25.21 11.19 -9.99
C ARG A 258 25.41 12.71 -10.03
N ASP A 259 24.33 13.46 -10.19
CA ASP A 259 24.39 14.92 -10.33
C ASP A 259 24.85 15.57 -9.02
N LEU A 260 24.38 15.07 -7.87
CA LEU A 260 24.86 15.50 -6.55
C LEU A 260 26.34 15.19 -6.34
N ARG A 261 26.83 14.00 -6.72
CA ARG A 261 28.26 13.66 -6.62
C ARG A 261 29.11 14.60 -7.45
N ARG A 262 28.68 14.89 -8.68
CA ARG A 262 29.37 15.82 -9.56
C ARG A 262 29.45 17.23 -8.95
N LEU A 263 28.31 17.80 -8.55
CA LEU A 263 28.25 19.14 -7.96
C LEU A 263 29.04 19.23 -6.65
N PHE A 264 28.97 18.18 -5.82
CA PHE A 264 29.72 18.12 -4.58
C PHE A 264 31.23 18.12 -4.85
N PHE A 265 31.68 17.29 -5.81
CA PHE A 265 33.08 17.22 -6.18
C PHE A 265 33.59 18.55 -6.78
N GLU A 266 32.83 19.15 -7.71
CA GLU A 266 33.16 20.46 -8.29
C GLU A 266 33.24 21.57 -7.21
N ARG A 267 32.35 21.55 -6.22
CA ARG A 267 32.37 22.50 -5.11
C ARG A 267 33.61 22.31 -4.22
N VAL A 268 33.93 21.06 -3.85
CA VAL A 268 35.10 20.74 -3.00
C VAL A 268 36.41 21.09 -3.69
N MET A 269 36.52 20.90 -5.01
CA MET A 269 37.72 21.28 -5.77
C MET A 269 37.98 22.80 -5.82
N ARG A 270 36.97 23.62 -5.48
CA ARG A 270 37.10 25.08 -5.37
C ARG A 270 37.39 25.56 -3.95
N PHE A 271 37.45 24.66 -2.97
CA PHE A 271 37.73 25.04 -1.59
C PHE A 271 39.19 25.44 -1.42
N SER A 272 39.41 26.52 -0.66
CA SER A 272 40.72 26.87 -0.15
C SER A 272 41.05 25.97 1.04
N ARG A 273 42.25 26.16 1.60
CA ARG A 273 42.68 25.39 2.76
C ARG A 273 41.82 25.68 3.99
N ALA A 274 41.25 26.88 4.10
CA ALA A 274 40.34 27.25 5.20
C ALA A 274 39.07 26.38 5.24
N GLU A 275 38.40 26.14 4.11
CA GLU A 275 37.21 25.28 4.09
C GLU A 275 37.57 23.80 4.26
N LEU A 276 38.72 23.36 3.73
CA LEU A 276 39.21 21.99 3.93
C LEU A 276 39.48 21.71 5.41
N ASP A 277 40.06 22.67 6.14
CA ASP A 277 40.29 22.54 7.57
C ASP A 277 38.97 22.55 8.35
N ARG A 278 37.99 23.41 7.96
CA ARG A 278 36.65 23.46 8.58
C ARG A 278 35.89 22.14 8.45
N PHE A 279 35.87 21.54 7.25
CA PHE A 279 35.12 20.30 7.04
C PHE A 279 35.92 19.05 7.36
N SER A 280 37.25 19.08 7.28
CA SER A 280 38.18 17.94 7.21
C SER A 280 38.01 17.07 5.96
N THR A 281 39.13 16.61 5.41
CA THR A 281 39.16 15.69 4.25
C THR A 281 38.36 14.41 4.50
N ALA A 282 38.44 13.84 5.71
CA ALA A 282 37.70 12.62 6.07
C ALA A 282 36.18 12.80 6.02
N SER A 283 35.67 13.94 6.52
CA SER A 283 34.24 14.26 6.45
C SER A 283 33.79 14.45 5.00
N LEU A 284 34.56 15.17 4.18
CA LEU A 284 34.24 15.38 2.77
C LEU A 284 34.16 14.07 1.98
N ILE A 285 35.06 13.11 2.27
CA ILE A 285 35.01 11.76 1.68
C ILE A 285 33.70 11.06 2.07
N THR A 286 33.35 11.02 3.36
CA THR A 286 32.11 10.33 3.80
C THR A 286 30.84 11.01 3.28
N ARG A 287 30.82 12.34 3.18
CA ARG A 287 29.71 13.11 2.60
C ARG A 287 29.55 12.84 1.10
N SER A 288 30.65 12.77 0.34
CA SER A 288 30.62 12.47 -1.11
C SER A 288 30.24 11.03 -1.46
N THR A 289 30.38 10.10 -0.51
CA THR A 289 30.17 8.67 -0.73
C THR A 289 28.92 8.17 -0.01
N ASN A 290 29.00 8.00 1.32
CA ASN A 290 27.96 7.41 2.15
C ASN A 290 26.71 8.28 2.20
N ASP A 291 26.84 9.60 2.40
CA ASP A 291 25.66 10.46 2.55
C ASP A 291 24.88 10.58 1.24
N ILE A 292 25.58 10.75 0.10
CA ILE A 292 24.91 10.76 -1.21
C ILE A 292 24.24 9.41 -1.50
N THR A 293 24.84 8.30 -1.10
CA THR A 293 24.22 6.98 -1.23
C THR A 293 22.98 6.84 -0.33
N GLN A 294 22.99 7.40 0.88
CA GLN A 294 21.79 7.45 1.72
C GLN A 294 20.68 8.30 1.10
N ILE A 295 21.02 9.45 0.49
CA ILE A 295 20.07 10.29 -0.25
C ILE A 295 19.49 9.54 -1.45
N GLN A 296 20.33 8.81 -2.19
CA GLN A 296 19.92 7.95 -3.31
C GLN A 296 18.88 6.92 -2.86
N THR A 297 19.21 6.13 -1.85
CA THR A 297 18.33 5.09 -1.30
C THR A 297 17.03 5.69 -0.75
N ALA A 298 17.11 6.81 -0.03
CA ALA A 298 15.93 7.49 0.47
C ALA A 298 15.02 8.00 -0.66
N THR A 299 15.59 8.53 -1.74
CA THR A 299 14.84 8.97 -2.92
C THR A 299 14.11 7.79 -3.57
N MET A 300 14.75 6.62 -3.67
CA MET A 300 14.12 5.40 -4.17
C MET A 300 12.93 4.97 -3.30
N PHE A 301 13.07 5.00 -1.98
CA PHE A 301 11.98 4.67 -1.06
C PHE A 301 10.86 5.71 -1.06
N LEU A 302 11.17 7.00 -1.17
CA LEU A 302 10.19 8.08 -1.32
C LEU A 302 9.29 7.85 -2.53
N LEU A 303 9.90 7.56 -3.68
CA LEU A 303 9.17 7.34 -4.92
C LEU A 303 8.40 6.03 -4.99
N ARG A 304 8.76 5.01 -4.20
CA ARG A 304 8.13 3.68 -4.25
C ARG A 304 7.18 3.40 -3.10
N MET A 305 7.64 3.60 -1.87
CA MET A 305 6.92 3.17 -0.66
C MET A 305 6.15 4.31 -0.02
N VAL A 306 6.75 5.50 0.07
CA VAL A 306 6.15 6.63 0.81
C VAL A 306 4.88 7.15 0.14
N VAL A 307 4.84 7.16 -1.19
CA VAL A 307 3.63 7.51 -1.94
C VAL A 307 2.63 6.36 -1.98
N TYR A 308 3.09 5.12 -2.13
CA TYR A 308 2.22 3.95 -2.28
C TYR A 308 1.49 3.56 -0.98
N ALA A 309 2.16 3.61 0.17
CA ALA A 309 1.57 3.15 1.43
C ALA A 309 0.30 3.94 1.83
N PRO A 310 0.27 5.29 1.78
CA PRO A 310 -0.96 6.06 2.00
C PRO A 310 -2.06 5.75 0.98
N LEU A 311 -1.72 5.59 -0.30
CA LEU A 311 -2.69 5.25 -1.36
C LEU A 311 -3.39 3.92 -1.06
N ILE A 312 -2.62 2.90 -0.70
CA ILE A 312 -3.18 1.60 -0.31
C ILE A 312 -3.96 1.69 1.00
N ALA A 313 -3.43 2.35 2.04
CA ALA A 313 -4.10 2.45 3.32
C ALA A 313 -5.47 3.13 3.21
N VAL A 314 -5.52 4.29 2.54
CA VAL A 314 -6.76 5.05 2.33
C VAL A 314 -7.70 4.31 1.39
N GLY A 315 -7.19 3.79 0.27
CA GLY A 315 -8.01 3.07 -0.70
C GLY A 315 -8.59 1.77 -0.14
N ALA A 316 -7.82 1.00 0.62
CA ALA A 316 -8.29 -0.22 1.27
C ALA A 316 -9.29 0.09 2.38
N LEU A 317 -9.11 1.19 3.13
CA LEU A 317 -10.08 1.63 4.12
C LEU A 317 -11.42 1.98 3.46
N ILE A 318 -11.41 2.75 2.37
CA ILE A 318 -12.63 3.11 1.63
C ILE A 318 -13.32 1.84 1.10
N ARG A 319 -12.57 0.92 0.47
CA ARG A 319 -13.13 -0.34 -0.06
C ARG A 319 -13.67 -1.23 1.05
N ALA A 320 -12.96 -1.38 2.18
CA ALA A 320 -13.43 -2.16 3.32
C ALA A 320 -14.76 -1.61 3.89
N LEU A 321 -14.85 -0.29 4.07
CA LEU A 321 -16.07 0.37 4.55
C LEU A 321 -17.24 0.22 3.57
N SER A 322 -16.97 0.20 2.26
CA SER A 322 -18.00 -0.05 1.25
C SER A 322 -18.56 -1.49 1.29
N LYS A 323 -17.78 -2.45 1.81
CA LYS A 323 -18.20 -3.86 1.94
C LYS A 323 -19.00 -4.14 3.20
N SER A 324 -18.57 -3.59 4.35
CA SER A 324 -19.35 -3.65 5.58
C SER A 324 -19.01 -2.48 6.50
N PRO A 325 -19.89 -1.46 6.57
CA PRO A 325 -19.72 -0.34 7.47
C PRO A 325 -19.69 -0.74 8.95
N SER A 326 -20.31 -1.85 9.34
CA SER A 326 -20.45 -2.26 10.75
C SER A 326 -19.14 -2.78 11.36
N MET A 327 -18.19 -3.23 10.54
CA MET A 327 -16.93 -3.87 10.99
C MET A 327 -15.73 -2.91 11.08
N TRP A 328 -15.95 -1.61 10.86
CA TRP A 328 -14.87 -0.60 10.84
C TRP A 328 -14.00 -0.58 12.11
N TRP A 329 -14.61 -0.85 13.27
CA TRP A 329 -13.94 -0.81 14.56
C TRP A 329 -12.83 -1.87 14.67
N ILE A 330 -12.93 -2.99 13.93
CA ILE A 330 -11.89 -4.03 13.91
C ILE A 330 -10.61 -3.48 13.28
N ILE A 331 -10.74 -2.72 12.19
CA ILE A 331 -9.62 -2.03 11.54
C ILE A 331 -9.01 -1.03 12.51
N GLY A 332 -9.85 -0.20 13.16
CA GLY A 332 -9.40 0.77 14.15
C GLY A 332 -8.63 0.14 15.32
N LEU A 333 -9.14 -0.98 15.84
CA LEU A 333 -8.48 -1.75 16.90
C LEU A 333 -7.13 -2.32 16.43
N ALA A 334 -7.08 -2.97 15.27
CA ALA A 334 -5.85 -3.56 14.72
C ALA A 334 -4.77 -2.49 14.47
N VAL A 335 -5.15 -1.37 13.85
CA VAL A 335 -4.23 -0.24 13.59
C VAL A 335 -3.80 0.42 14.90
N GLY A 336 -4.71 0.58 15.88
CA GLY A 336 -4.38 1.12 17.20
C GLY A 336 -3.36 0.27 17.96
N ILE A 337 -3.56 -1.05 17.99
CA ILE A 337 -2.60 -1.99 18.60
C ILE A 337 -1.27 -1.93 17.85
N LEU A 338 -1.28 -1.90 16.52
CA LEU A 338 -0.06 -1.81 15.71
C LEU A 338 0.74 -0.54 16.02
N ILE A 339 0.08 0.62 16.01
CA ILE A 339 0.72 1.91 16.32
C ILE A 339 1.26 1.89 17.75
N GLY A 340 0.52 1.35 18.72
CA GLY A 340 0.97 1.19 20.09
C GLY A 340 2.22 0.31 20.19
N LEU A 341 2.19 -0.88 19.59
CA LEU A 341 3.30 -1.83 19.56
C LEU A 341 4.57 -1.21 18.95
N VAL A 342 4.43 -0.59 17.78
CA VAL A 342 5.53 0.10 17.09
C VAL A 342 6.05 1.25 17.96
N SER A 343 5.18 2.13 18.45
CA SER A 343 5.59 3.31 19.22
C SER A 343 6.34 2.93 20.50
N ILE A 344 5.90 1.89 21.21
CA ILE A 344 6.58 1.36 22.40
C ILE A 344 7.95 0.82 22.02
N ALA A 345 8.03 -0.02 20.98
CA ALA A 345 9.30 -0.58 20.51
C ALA A 345 10.29 0.52 20.14
N PHE A 346 9.84 1.54 19.40
CA PHE A 346 10.66 2.68 19.00
C PHE A 346 11.16 3.48 20.20
N ARG A 347 10.28 3.81 21.15
CA ARG A 347 10.65 4.58 22.35
C ARG A 347 11.71 3.88 23.20
N ILE A 348 11.70 2.55 23.22
CA ILE A 348 12.70 1.73 23.93
C ILE A 348 13.99 1.59 23.09
N ALA A 349 13.87 1.37 21.78
CA ALA A 349 14.98 1.10 20.88
C ALA A 349 15.86 2.33 20.62
N GLU A 350 15.26 3.50 20.39
CA GLU A 350 15.95 4.71 19.97
C GLU A 350 17.12 5.11 20.88
N PRO A 351 16.98 5.22 22.22
CA PRO A 351 18.10 5.61 23.08
C PRO A 351 19.22 4.57 23.06
N LYS A 352 18.88 3.27 22.96
CA LYS A 352 19.86 2.19 22.88
C LYS A 352 20.59 2.18 21.55
N PHE A 353 19.91 2.48 20.44
CA PHE A 353 20.56 2.65 19.14
C PHE A 353 21.56 3.81 19.14
N ARG A 354 21.25 4.93 19.79
CA ARG A 354 22.20 6.04 19.96
C ARG A 354 23.41 5.60 20.79
N MET A 355 23.20 4.79 21.83
CA MET A 355 24.27 4.25 22.67
C MET A 355 25.17 3.24 21.94
N ILE A 356 24.63 2.44 21.01
CA ILE A 356 25.44 1.53 20.18
C ILE A 356 26.52 2.29 19.41
N GLN A 357 26.21 3.47 18.86
CA GLN A 357 27.18 4.26 18.11
C GLN A 357 28.36 4.72 18.98
N SER A 358 28.09 5.22 20.19
CA SER A 358 29.16 5.65 21.10
C SER A 358 30.01 4.47 21.61
N LEU A 359 29.40 3.29 21.78
CA LEU A 359 30.11 2.06 22.13
C LEU A 359 31.02 1.56 21.00
N ILE A 360 30.57 1.64 19.74
CA ILE A 360 31.40 1.36 18.56
C ILE A 360 32.59 2.32 18.52
N ASP A 361 32.37 3.62 18.75
CA ASP A 361 33.45 4.61 18.74
C ASP A 361 34.48 4.35 19.85
N ARG A 362 34.03 3.96 21.05
CA ARG A 362 34.91 3.55 22.14
C ARG A 362 35.72 2.31 21.79
N LEU A 363 35.09 1.27 21.24
CA LEU A 363 35.77 0.04 20.82
C LEU A 363 36.83 0.32 19.75
N ASN A 364 36.47 1.10 18.73
CA ASN A 364 37.39 1.50 17.64
C ASN A 364 38.57 2.33 18.15
N ARG A 365 38.36 3.19 19.15
CA ARG A 365 39.44 3.96 19.78
C ARG A 365 40.42 3.05 20.52
N ILE A 366 39.93 2.13 21.36
CA ILE A 366 40.80 1.17 22.08
C ILE A 366 41.60 0.32 21.07
N ALA A 367 40.95 -0.16 20.01
CA ALA A 367 41.63 -0.91 18.96
C ALA A 367 42.76 -0.10 18.29
N ARG A 368 42.51 1.18 17.99
CA ARG A 368 43.50 2.07 17.36
C ARG A 368 44.66 2.41 18.30
N GLU A 369 44.38 2.65 19.58
CA GLU A 369 45.38 2.85 20.62
C GLU A 369 46.29 1.62 20.76
N ASN A 370 45.71 0.41 20.78
CA ASN A 370 46.46 -0.85 20.85
C ASN A 370 47.34 -1.09 19.61
N LEU A 371 46.87 -0.76 18.41
CA LEU A 371 47.65 -0.89 17.19
C LEU A 371 48.81 0.12 17.13
N THR A 372 48.55 1.37 17.50
CA THR A 372 49.55 2.45 17.45
C THR A 372 50.58 2.30 18.59
N GLY A 373 50.11 1.93 19.78
CA GLY A 373 50.89 1.79 21.00
C GLY A 373 51.43 0.37 21.22
N MET A 374 51.38 -0.52 20.24
CA MET A 374 51.71 -1.95 20.40
C MET A 374 53.09 -2.17 21.02
N MET A 375 54.10 -1.39 20.60
CA MET A 375 55.44 -1.47 21.18
C MET A 375 55.47 -1.05 22.66
N VAL A 376 54.71 -0.02 23.03
CA VAL A 376 54.59 0.46 24.42
C VAL A 376 53.90 -0.58 25.29
N VAL A 377 52.77 -1.14 24.82
CA VAL A 377 52.03 -2.17 25.55
C VAL A 377 52.92 -3.38 25.86
N ARG A 378 53.70 -3.86 24.87
CA ARG A 378 54.67 -4.96 25.05
C ARG A 378 55.84 -4.58 25.94
N ALA A 379 56.40 -3.38 25.77
CA ALA A 379 57.52 -2.92 26.58
C ALA A 379 57.17 -2.83 28.08
N PHE A 380 55.91 -2.55 28.41
CA PHE A 380 55.40 -2.51 29.77
C PHE A 380 54.70 -3.82 30.22
N ASN A 381 54.69 -4.88 29.39
CA ASN A 381 54.02 -6.17 29.67
C ASN A 381 52.55 -5.99 30.11
N ARG A 382 51.80 -5.13 29.41
CA ARG A 382 50.42 -4.71 29.72
C ARG A 382 49.37 -5.34 28.79
N GLU A 383 49.70 -6.41 28.07
CA GLU A 383 48.80 -7.06 27.10
C GLU A 383 47.48 -7.52 27.73
N GLN A 384 47.54 -8.22 28.87
CA GLN A 384 46.34 -8.68 29.58
C GLN A 384 45.45 -7.51 30.04
N TYR A 385 46.06 -6.40 30.45
CA TYR A 385 45.32 -5.20 30.85
C TYR A 385 44.55 -4.60 29.67
N GLU A 386 45.19 -4.49 28.50
CA GLU A 386 44.54 -3.98 27.29
C GLU A 386 43.52 -4.98 26.72
N GLU A 387 43.74 -6.28 26.87
CA GLU A 387 42.77 -7.32 26.51
C GLU A 387 41.50 -7.20 27.36
N GLU A 388 41.63 -7.06 28.68
CA GLU A 388 40.48 -6.82 29.56
C GLU A 388 39.77 -5.51 29.24
N ARG A 389 40.53 -4.44 28.94
CA ARG A 389 39.97 -3.13 28.58
C ARG A 389 39.17 -3.22 27.28
N PHE A 390 39.67 -3.95 26.29
CA PHE A 390 38.97 -4.22 25.04
C PHE A 390 37.74 -5.09 25.27
N ASP A 391 37.86 -6.18 26.03
CA ASP A 391 36.76 -7.11 26.29
C ASP A 391 35.60 -6.44 27.03
N ARG A 392 35.88 -5.55 27.99
CA ARG A 392 34.82 -4.73 28.63
C ARG A 392 34.06 -3.89 27.61
N ALA A 393 34.76 -3.17 26.73
CA ALA A 393 34.11 -2.39 25.69
C ALA A 393 33.31 -3.27 24.70
N ASN A 394 33.83 -4.46 24.38
CA ASN A 394 33.15 -5.41 23.52
C ASN A 394 31.89 -6.00 24.17
N ARG A 395 31.93 -6.34 25.46
CA ARG A 395 30.77 -6.82 26.23
C ARG A 395 29.69 -5.75 26.33
N ASP A 396 30.05 -4.49 26.60
CA ASP A 396 29.09 -3.37 26.64
C ASP A 396 28.34 -3.22 25.31
N LEU A 397 29.08 -3.27 24.19
CA LEU A 397 28.52 -3.24 22.84
C LEU A 397 27.62 -4.44 22.56
N THR A 398 28.09 -5.64 22.92
CA THR A 398 27.37 -6.91 22.72
C THR A 398 26.06 -6.92 23.48
N GLN A 399 26.06 -6.59 24.78
CA GLN A 399 24.85 -6.57 25.60
C GLN A 399 23.81 -5.57 25.07
N THR A 400 24.26 -4.38 24.69
CA THR A 400 23.38 -3.35 24.13
C THR A 400 22.78 -3.77 22.79
N THR A 401 23.59 -4.37 21.92
CA THR A 401 23.16 -4.87 20.61
C THR A 401 22.19 -6.04 20.76
N LEU A 402 22.46 -6.99 21.67
CA LEU A 402 21.56 -8.10 21.96
C LEU A 402 20.23 -7.62 22.55
N PHE A 403 20.23 -6.61 23.42
CA PHE A 403 18.98 -6.02 23.95
C PHE A 403 18.10 -5.46 22.81
N VAL A 404 18.69 -4.65 21.93
CA VAL A 404 17.97 -4.11 20.77
C VAL A 404 17.52 -5.23 19.84
N GLY A 405 18.40 -6.20 19.55
CA GLY A 405 18.08 -7.34 18.71
C GLY A 405 16.89 -8.15 19.24
N ARG A 406 16.86 -8.47 20.53
CA ARG A 406 15.73 -9.18 21.16
C ARG A 406 14.41 -8.43 21.04
N LEU A 407 14.44 -7.10 21.19
CA LEU A 407 13.24 -6.27 21.01
C LEU A 407 12.66 -6.40 19.59
N PHE A 408 13.51 -6.38 18.56
CA PHE A 408 13.06 -6.53 17.17
C PHE A 408 12.72 -7.97 16.77
N VAL A 409 13.33 -8.99 17.40
CA VAL A 409 12.95 -10.39 17.17
C VAL A 409 11.51 -10.65 17.62
N VAL A 410 11.05 -10.00 18.68
CA VAL A 410 9.65 -10.13 19.16
C VAL A 410 8.64 -9.40 18.27
N MET A 411 9.06 -8.36 17.53
CA MET A 411 8.17 -7.59 16.65
C MET A 411 7.50 -8.46 15.58
N MET A 412 8.24 -9.33 14.90
CA MET A 412 7.70 -10.14 13.81
C MET A 412 6.61 -11.13 14.29
N PRO A 413 6.84 -11.95 15.34
CA PRO A 413 5.79 -12.78 15.94
C PRO A 413 4.60 -11.97 16.45
N ALA A 414 4.83 -10.81 17.10
CA ALA A 414 3.75 -9.96 17.60
C ALA A 414 2.87 -9.41 16.45
N MET A 415 3.48 -9.03 15.33
CA MET A 415 2.75 -8.63 14.12
C MET A 415 1.95 -9.80 13.54
N MET A 416 2.54 -10.99 13.48
CA MET A 416 1.84 -12.18 12.98
C MET A 416 0.66 -12.56 13.88
N LEU A 417 0.81 -12.43 15.21
CA LEU A 417 -0.26 -12.64 16.17
C LEU A 417 -1.37 -11.59 15.99
N LEU A 418 -1.03 -10.32 15.77
CA LEU A 418 -1.98 -9.26 15.47
C LEU A 418 -2.76 -9.55 14.19
N MET A 419 -2.08 -9.93 13.11
CA MET A 419 -2.71 -10.26 11.83
C MET A 419 -3.64 -11.47 11.97
N ASN A 420 -3.17 -12.58 12.55
CA ASN A 420 -4.01 -13.76 12.74
C ASN A 420 -5.15 -13.50 13.72
N GLY A 421 -4.92 -12.75 14.80
CA GLY A 421 -5.96 -12.34 15.74
C GLY A 421 -7.03 -11.48 15.10
N ALA A 422 -6.64 -10.51 14.28
CA ALA A 422 -7.55 -9.71 13.47
C ALA A 422 -8.33 -10.59 12.47
N SER A 423 -7.66 -11.54 11.80
CA SER A 423 -8.33 -12.49 10.90
C SER A 423 -9.39 -13.32 11.62
N ILE A 424 -9.06 -13.88 12.79
CA ILE A 424 -9.99 -14.67 13.60
C ILE A 424 -11.18 -13.80 14.03
N LEU A 425 -10.94 -12.58 14.48
CA LEU A 425 -11.99 -11.66 14.90
C LEU A 425 -12.91 -11.26 13.74
N ILE A 426 -12.35 -10.99 12.56
CA ILE A 426 -13.10 -10.69 11.34
C ILE A 426 -13.96 -11.88 10.93
N ILE A 427 -13.41 -13.09 10.94
CA ILE A 427 -14.16 -14.31 10.62
C ILE A 427 -15.26 -14.55 11.65
N TRP A 428 -14.98 -14.37 12.94
CA TRP A 428 -15.96 -14.55 14.01
C TRP A 428 -17.16 -13.60 13.86
N VAL A 429 -16.89 -12.30 13.72
CA VAL A 429 -17.93 -11.28 13.58
C VAL A 429 -18.61 -11.39 12.21
N GLY A 430 -17.83 -11.60 11.15
CA GLY A 430 -18.32 -11.73 9.78
C GLY A 430 -19.21 -12.96 9.60
N ALA A 431 -18.88 -14.10 10.20
CA ALA A 431 -19.71 -15.31 10.14
C ALA A 431 -21.10 -15.09 10.78
N HIS A 432 -21.18 -14.31 11.86
CA HIS A 432 -22.48 -13.93 12.44
C HIS A 432 -23.28 -13.02 11.50
N GLN A 433 -22.63 -12.05 10.85
CA GLN A 433 -23.30 -11.18 9.85
C GLN A 433 -23.76 -11.96 8.62
N VAL A 434 -22.97 -12.94 8.18
CA VAL A 434 -23.35 -13.87 7.10
C VAL A 434 -24.54 -14.74 7.51
N ALA A 435 -24.54 -15.27 8.74
CA ALA A 435 -25.67 -16.06 9.26
C ALA A 435 -26.97 -15.24 9.33
N GLN A 436 -26.85 -13.93 9.60
CA GLN A 436 -27.94 -12.96 9.58
C GLN A 436 -28.19 -12.37 8.17
N ALA A 437 -27.59 -12.92 7.12
CA ALA A 437 -27.71 -12.44 5.72
C ALA A 437 -27.42 -10.94 5.49
N ALA A 438 -26.85 -10.25 6.48
CA ALA A 438 -26.44 -8.85 6.41
C ALA A 438 -25.14 -8.66 5.62
N MET A 439 -24.38 -9.74 5.39
CA MET A 439 -23.11 -9.73 4.66
C MET A 439 -22.94 -11.00 3.82
N ARG A 440 -22.28 -10.90 2.66
CA ARG A 440 -21.94 -12.04 1.81
C ARG A 440 -20.57 -12.62 2.19
N ILE A 441 -20.36 -13.92 1.97
CA ILE A 441 -19.11 -14.60 2.33
C ILE A 441 -17.90 -14.01 1.58
N GLY A 442 -18.07 -13.72 0.28
CA GLY A 442 -17.05 -13.07 -0.54
C GLY A 442 -16.71 -11.67 -0.05
N ASP A 443 -17.69 -10.91 0.45
CA ASP A 443 -17.44 -9.56 0.98
C ASP A 443 -16.69 -9.60 2.31
N MET A 444 -16.96 -10.61 3.16
CA MET A 444 -16.17 -10.87 4.37
C MET A 444 -14.71 -11.19 4.04
N MET A 445 -14.46 -12.02 3.02
CA MET A 445 -13.10 -12.33 2.58
C MET A 445 -12.40 -11.11 1.95
N ALA A 446 -13.12 -10.30 1.18
CA ALA A 446 -12.58 -9.05 0.66
C ALA A 446 -12.22 -8.09 1.81
N PHE A 447 -13.11 -7.93 2.79
CA PHE A 447 -12.87 -7.12 3.99
C PHE A 447 -11.63 -7.59 4.76
N LEU A 448 -11.47 -8.91 4.93
CA LEU A 448 -10.29 -9.51 5.53
C LEU A 448 -9.02 -9.09 4.78
N GLN A 449 -9.00 -9.22 3.45
CA GLN A 449 -7.85 -8.87 2.64
C GLN A 449 -7.53 -7.37 2.66
N TYR A 450 -8.55 -6.51 2.58
CA TYR A 450 -8.37 -5.06 2.73
C TYR A 450 -7.80 -4.72 4.11
N THR A 451 -8.27 -5.36 5.18
CA THR A 451 -7.73 -5.13 6.52
C THR A 451 -6.24 -5.49 6.60
N MET A 452 -5.83 -6.61 5.99
CA MET A 452 -4.42 -6.99 5.94
C MET A 452 -3.58 -5.99 5.13
N GLN A 453 -4.12 -5.47 4.01
CA GLN A 453 -3.45 -4.42 3.24
C GLN A 453 -3.27 -3.14 4.05
N ILE A 454 -4.27 -2.74 4.84
CA ILE A 454 -4.18 -1.57 5.73
C ILE A 454 -3.07 -1.78 6.78
N VAL A 455 -3.09 -2.92 7.49
CA VAL A 455 -2.06 -3.24 8.49
C VAL A 455 -0.66 -3.22 7.88
N PHE A 456 -0.48 -3.82 6.71
CA PHE A 456 0.80 -3.82 6.00
C PHE A 456 1.23 -2.41 5.57
N ALA A 457 0.29 -1.57 5.11
CA ALA A 457 0.57 -0.18 4.75
C ALA A 457 1.02 0.66 5.95
N PHE A 458 0.37 0.52 7.11
CA PHE A 458 0.80 1.18 8.35
C PHE A 458 2.16 0.65 8.83
N MET A 459 2.45 -0.64 8.65
CA MET A 459 3.76 -1.21 8.95
C MET A 459 4.85 -0.61 8.05
N MET A 460 4.60 -0.48 6.74
CA MET A 460 5.52 0.20 5.83
C MET A 460 5.75 1.65 6.28
N LEU A 461 4.68 2.40 6.59
CA LEU A 461 4.79 3.77 7.10
C LEU A 461 5.64 3.86 8.37
N SER A 462 5.49 2.90 9.28
CA SER A 462 6.26 2.83 10.52
C SER A 462 7.76 2.67 10.26
N MET A 463 8.16 1.85 9.29
CA MET A 463 9.58 1.69 8.94
C MET A 463 10.19 2.97 8.37
N LEU A 464 9.40 3.81 7.69
CA LEU A 464 9.88 5.08 7.15
C LEU A 464 10.32 6.06 8.25
N SER A 465 9.74 5.98 9.44
CA SER A 465 10.08 6.82 10.59
C SER A 465 11.55 6.70 11.01
N ILE A 466 12.25 5.60 10.68
CA ILE A 466 13.69 5.45 10.93
C ILE A 466 14.51 6.06 9.79
N MET A 467 14.08 5.78 8.56
CA MET A 467 14.87 6.05 7.37
C MET A 467 14.87 7.53 7.00
N ILE A 468 13.71 8.20 7.11
CA ILE A 468 13.57 9.61 6.71
C ILE A 468 14.47 10.54 7.54
N PRO A 469 14.54 10.43 8.90
CA PRO A 469 15.45 11.26 9.69
C PRO A 469 16.92 11.07 9.31
N ARG A 470 17.37 9.83 9.10
CA ARG A 470 18.76 9.54 8.67
C ARG A 470 19.08 10.18 7.32
N ALA A 471 18.19 10.01 6.35
CA ALA A 471 18.31 10.64 5.04
C ALA A 471 18.34 12.17 5.13
N ASN A 472 17.56 12.76 6.05
CA ASN A 472 17.56 14.20 6.28
C ASN A 472 18.89 14.71 6.83
N VAL A 473 19.52 14.00 7.77
CA VAL A 473 20.85 14.36 8.31
C VAL A 473 21.94 14.25 7.24
N ALA A 474 21.92 13.19 6.42
CA ALA A 474 22.80 13.05 5.26
C ALA A 474 22.60 14.19 4.25
N ALA A 475 21.34 14.51 3.92
CA ALA A 475 21.01 15.61 3.03
C ALA A 475 21.50 16.96 3.56
N GLN A 476 21.36 17.25 4.85
CA GLN A 476 21.84 18.49 5.45
C GLN A 476 23.36 18.63 5.35
N ARG A 477 24.12 17.57 5.63
CA ARG A 477 25.58 17.57 5.52
C ARG A 477 26.06 17.79 4.09
N VAL A 478 25.38 17.22 3.11
CA VAL A 478 25.68 17.45 1.68
C VAL A 478 25.34 18.89 1.27
N VAL A 479 24.18 19.40 1.69
CA VAL A 479 23.75 20.78 1.41
C VAL A 479 24.71 21.80 2.03
N GLU A 480 25.17 21.58 3.25
CA GLU A 480 26.13 22.46 3.93
C GLU A 480 27.38 22.69 3.07
N VAL A 481 27.94 21.65 2.46
CA VAL A 481 29.09 21.77 1.55
C VAL A 481 28.69 22.48 0.25
N LEU A 482 27.57 22.06 -0.37
CA LEU A 482 27.10 22.65 -1.64
C LEU A 482 26.75 24.13 -1.53
N GLU A 483 26.33 24.60 -0.36
CA GLU A 483 25.95 25.98 -0.08
C GLU A 483 27.07 26.78 0.62
N THR A 484 28.24 26.17 0.88
CA THR A 484 29.39 26.90 1.43
C THR A 484 29.93 27.88 0.40
N GLU A 485 30.03 29.15 0.80
CA GLU A 485 30.72 30.19 0.04
C GLU A 485 32.24 30.00 0.15
N VAL A 486 32.93 30.12 -0.97
CA VAL A 486 34.41 30.05 -1.00
C VAL A 486 34.95 31.39 -0.51
N THR A 487 35.90 31.33 0.42
CA THR A 487 36.53 32.50 1.05
C THR A 487 37.46 33.21 0.08
N ILE A 488 38.33 32.47 -0.61
CA ILE A 488 39.20 33.00 -1.66
C ILE A 488 38.45 33.00 -2.98
N ARG A 489 38.19 34.20 -3.51
CA ARG A 489 37.56 34.40 -4.81
C ARG A 489 38.54 35.08 -5.75
N ASP A 490 38.59 34.59 -6.97
CA ASP A 490 39.21 35.32 -8.06
C ASP A 490 38.40 36.61 -8.31
N PRO A 491 39.06 37.76 -8.52
CA PRO A 491 38.37 39.00 -8.89
C PRO A 491 37.61 38.81 -10.22
N GLU A 492 36.52 39.58 -10.43
CA GLU A 492 35.71 39.49 -11.66
C GLU A 492 36.54 39.77 -12.92
N GLU A 493 37.48 40.71 -12.82
CA GLU A 493 38.48 41.02 -13.84
C GLU A 493 39.88 40.72 -13.28
N PRO A 494 40.42 39.50 -13.47
CA PRO A 494 41.77 39.16 -13.05
C PRO A 494 42.79 39.93 -13.89
N VAL A 495 43.72 40.59 -13.20
CA VAL A 495 44.83 41.27 -13.85
C VAL A 495 45.85 40.22 -14.27
N GLU A 496 46.14 40.14 -15.57
CA GLU A 496 47.21 39.30 -16.09
C GLU A 496 48.57 39.84 -15.66
N PHE A 497 49.54 38.94 -15.50
CA PHE A 497 50.90 39.37 -15.20
C PHE A 497 51.44 40.20 -16.38
N PRO A 498 52.05 41.37 -16.13
CA PRO A 498 52.60 42.20 -17.19
C PRO A 498 53.72 41.45 -17.93
N GLU A 499 53.82 41.64 -19.25
CA GLU A 499 54.95 41.15 -20.04
C GLU A 499 55.94 42.30 -20.35
N PRO A 500 57.24 42.15 -20.04
CA PRO A 500 57.89 40.99 -19.44
C PRO A 500 57.56 40.85 -17.94
N PHE A 501 57.38 39.61 -17.47
CA PHE A 501 57.12 39.33 -16.05
C PHE A 501 58.36 39.64 -15.21
N GLU A 502 58.23 40.58 -14.27
CA GLU A 502 59.25 40.88 -13.27
C GLU A 502 58.93 40.14 -11.96
N PRO A 503 59.61 39.01 -11.65
CA PRO A 503 59.30 38.20 -10.47
C PRO A 503 59.84 38.87 -9.20
N THR A 504 59.08 39.80 -8.64
CA THR A 504 59.35 40.45 -7.35
C THR A 504 58.25 40.10 -6.35
N ILE A 505 58.63 39.68 -5.14
CA ILE A 505 57.68 39.39 -4.05
C ILE A 505 57.87 40.44 -2.96
N GLU A 506 56.80 41.16 -2.62
CA GLU A 506 56.82 42.19 -1.59
C GLU A 506 55.73 41.95 -0.56
N PHE A 507 56.11 41.86 0.71
CA PHE A 507 55.20 41.90 1.85
C PHE A 507 55.23 43.31 2.43
N ARG A 508 54.06 43.94 2.62
CA ARG A 508 53.94 45.30 3.19
C ARG A 508 53.06 45.29 4.44
N GLY A 509 53.66 45.37 5.62
CA GLY A 509 52.93 45.44 6.89
C GLY A 509 51.97 44.28 7.13
N VAL A 510 52.27 43.08 6.61
CA VAL A 510 51.33 41.96 6.59
C VAL A 510 51.07 41.44 8.00
N CYS A 511 49.80 41.40 8.37
CA CYS A 511 49.29 40.80 9.60
C CYS A 511 48.32 39.68 9.22
N PHE A 512 48.55 38.46 9.71
CA PHE A 512 47.69 37.31 9.39
C PHE A 512 47.35 36.49 10.63
N ARG A 513 46.09 36.05 10.69
CA ARG A 513 45.53 35.22 11.75
C ARG A 513 44.60 34.18 11.12
N TYR A 514 44.77 32.91 11.48
CA TYR A 514 43.80 31.88 11.08
C TYR A 514 42.43 32.17 11.70
N PRO A 515 41.31 31.76 11.07
CA PRO A 515 39.96 32.12 11.53
C PRO A 515 39.70 31.88 13.02
N ASP A 516 40.21 30.77 13.56
CA ASP A 516 39.98 30.34 14.95
C ASP A 516 41.16 30.66 15.89
N ALA A 517 42.19 31.37 15.43
CA ALA A 517 43.35 31.72 16.26
C ALA A 517 43.07 32.97 17.11
N GLU A 518 43.42 32.92 18.40
CA GLU A 518 43.33 34.10 19.28
C GLU A 518 44.36 35.16 18.89
N GLU A 519 45.58 34.73 18.53
CA GLU A 519 46.69 35.61 18.19
C GLU A 519 47.06 35.57 16.70
N TYR A 520 47.53 36.71 16.20
CA TYR A 520 48.16 36.80 14.87
C TYR A 520 49.41 35.92 14.81
N VAL A 521 49.46 35.06 13.80
CA VAL A 521 50.62 34.22 13.48
C VAL A 521 51.71 35.03 12.79
N LEU A 522 51.32 36.02 11.99
CA LEU A 522 52.21 37.01 11.39
C LEU A 522 51.78 38.40 11.85
N LYS A 523 52.70 39.19 12.38
CA LYS A 523 52.45 40.56 12.87
C LYS A 523 53.43 41.51 12.18
N ASN A 524 52.93 42.45 11.38
CA ASN A 524 53.65 43.54 10.73
C ASN A 524 54.89 43.09 9.91
N ILE A 525 54.72 42.06 9.07
CA ILE A 525 55.81 41.53 8.25
C ILE A 525 56.03 42.42 7.02
N THR A 526 57.25 42.93 6.84
CA THR A 526 57.64 43.77 5.70
C THR A 526 58.99 43.33 5.15
N PHE A 527 59.06 42.91 3.89
CA PHE A 527 60.29 42.60 3.16
C PHE A 527 60.03 42.52 1.65
N THR A 528 61.09 42.61 0.86
CA THR A 528 61.06 42.46 -0.60
C THR A 528 62.09 41.40 -1.02
N ILE A 529 61.71 40.54 -1.97
CA ILE A 529 62.57 39.55 -2.61
C ILE A 529 62.63 39.88 -4.10
N GLY A 530 63.83 40.15 -4.60
CA GLY A 530 64.09 40.50 -5.99
C GLY A 530 64.22 39.29 -6.91
N ALA A 531 64.19 39.56 -8.22
CA ALA A 531 64.34 38.53 -9.25
C ALA A 531 65.70 37.81 -9.14
N GLY A 532 65.65 36.47 -9.08
CA GLY A 532 66.84 35.61 -8.99
C GLY A 532 67.44 35.48 -7.58
N GLU A 533 66.89 36.14 -6.56
CA GLU A 533 67.36 36.01 -5.19
C GLU A 533 66.93 34.68 -4.56
N THR A 534 67.81 34.10 -3.74
CA THR A 534 67.50 32.93 -2.91
C THR A 534 67.51 33.35 -1.45
N VAL A 535 66.34 33.26 -0.78
CA VAL A 535 66.16 33.73 0.59
C VAL A 535 65.89 32.56 1.54
N GLY A 536 66.63 32.50 2.65
CA GLY A 536 66.42 31.53 3.72
C GLY A 536 65.52 32.08 4.83
N ILE A 537 64.35 31.47 5.02
CA ILE A 537 63.44 31.82 6.13
C ILE A 537 63.71 30.89 7.32
N ILE A 538 64.32 31.43 8.38
CA ILE A 538 64.69 30.69 9.60
C ILE A 538 63.85 31.12 10.80
N GLY A 539 63.60 30.19 11.73
CA GLY A 539 62.81 30.44 12.94
C GLY A 539 62.33 29.16 13.61
N THR A 540 61.90 29.27 14.87
CA THR A 540 61.39 28.14 15.68
C THR A 540 60.08 27.56 15.14
N THR A 541 59.75 26.31 15.49
CA THR A 541 58.44 25.73 15.14
C THR A 541 57.31 26.61 15.67
N GLY A 542 56.28 26.87 14.85
CA GLY A 542 55.17 27.76 15.20
C GLY A 542 55.40 29.25 14.87
N SER A 543 56.60 29.66 14.44
CA SER A 543 56.91 31.08 14.13
C SER A 543 56.28 31.63 12.84
N GLY A 544 55.30 30.94 12.24
CA GLY A 544 54.58 31.41 11.05
C GLY A 544 55.27 31.21 9.69
N LYS A 545 56.44 30.56 9.62
CA LYS A 545 57.19 30.37 8.34
C LYS A 545 56.36 29.75 7.22
N SER A 546 55.65 28.65 7.50
CA SER A 546 54.80 27.99 6.51
C SER A 546 53.61 28.85 6.11
N THR A 547 53.05 29.60 7.06
CA THR A 547 51.97 30.55 6.80
C THR A 547 52.42 31.64 5.83
N LEU A 548 53.63 32.19 6.06
CA LEU A 548 54.22 33.21 5.19
C LEU A 548 54.34 32.73 3.74
N ILE A 549 54.83 31.50 3.55
CA ILE A 549 54.95 30.89 2.22
C ILE A 549 53.58 30.65 1.58
N ASN A 550 52.58 30.21 2.36
CA ASN A 550 51.24 29.93 1.86
C ASN A 550 50.45 31.18 1.44
N LEU A 551 50.85 32.38 1.88
CA LEU A 551 50.25 33.64 1.44
C LEU A 551 50.66 34.01 0.00
N ILE A 552 51.85 33.59 -0.45
CA ILE A 552 52.37 33.90 -1.81
C ILE A 552 51.46 33.36 -2.92
N PRO A 553 51.07 32.06 -2.95
CA PRO A 553 50.14 31.52 -3.95
C PRO A 553 48.67 31.84 -3.62
N ARG A 554 48.40 32.73 -2.65
CA ARG A 554 47.06 33.14 -2.23
C ARG A 554 46.17 31.99 -1.72
N PHE A 555 46.74 31.06 -0.94
CA PHE A 555 45.93 30.03 -0.26
C PHE A 555 45.15 30.58 0.93
N TYR A 556 45.57 31.73 1.44
CA TYR A 556 44.93 32.55 2.46
C TYR A 556 45.07 34.02 2.06
N ASP A 557 44.15 34.87 2.50
CA ASP A 557 44.17 36.34 2.35
C ASP A 557 44.18 37.02 3.74
#